data_AF-A0A925DC74-F1
#
_entry.id   AF-A0A925DC74-F1
#
_cell.length_a   1.000
_cell.length_b   1.000
_cell.length_c   1.000
_cell.angle_alpha   90.00
_cell.angle_beta   90.00
_cell.angle_gamma   90.00
#
_symmetry.space_group_name_H-M   'P 1'
#
loop_
_entity.id
_entity.type
_entity.pdbx_description
1 polymer ?
#
loop_
_entity_poly.entity_id
_entity_poly.type
_entity_poly.pdbx_seq_one_letter_code
_entity_poly.pdbx_strand_id
1 'polypeptide(L)'
;MPSLADEKPAAPKFTTETLRGRVVFLPEALEKKYGVKSVTEAKEAALALQDDAGKLHPLVEDVRGRAFRVDKRLRDIKVELLVRRYQDSPVVQIIGVYELAKDGRFEVDYWCSVCAIAMYELKECECCQGETELRKRKAAGK
;
A
#
# COMPACT_ATOMS: atom_id res chain seq x y z
N MET A 1 -44.14 3.77 11.05
CA MET A 1 -42.98 2.91 10.79
C MET A 1 -41.80 3.53 11.52
N PRO A 2 -41.28 2.92 12.59
CA PRO A 2 -40.16 3.52 13.34
C PRO A 2 -38.89 3.46 12.50
N SER A 3 -38.24 4.62 12.41
CA SER A 3 -36.96 4.84 11.74
C SER A 3 -35.88 3.97 12.40
N LEU A 4 -35.23 3.13 11.60
CA LEU A 4 -33.96 2.49 11.96
C LEU A 4 -32.93 3.61 12.09
N ALA A 5 -32.80 4.16 13.29
CA ALA A 5 -31.66 4.98 13.65
C ALA A 5 -30.42 4.08 13.51
N ASP A 6 -29.57 4.42 12.56
CA ASP A 6 -28.27 3.81 12.31
C ASP A 6 -27.47 3.66 13.61
N GLU A 7 -27.45 2.44 14.18
CA GLU A 7 -26.42 2.04 15.14
C GLU A 7 -25.08 2.10 14.42
N LYS A 8 -24.37 3.21 14.60
CA LYS A 8 -23.02 3.41 14.10
C LYS A 8 -22.15 2.29 14.68
N PRO A 9 -21.61 1.36 13.87
CA PRO A 9 -20.81 0.26 14.37
C PRO A 9 -19.63 0.83 15.17
N ALA A 10 -19.34 0.22 16.32
CA ALA A 10 -18.17 0.60 17.11
C ALA A 10 -16.92 0.60 16.21
N ALA A 11 -16.11 1.65 16.29
CA ALA A 11 -14.94 1.80 15.43
C ALA A 11 -14.06 0.54 15.54
N PRO A 12 -13.68 -0.09 14.41
CA PRO A 12 -12.89 -1.31 14.44
C PRO A 12 -11.54 -1.04 15.09
N LYS A 13 -11.12 -1.91 16.01
CA LYS A 13 -9.84 -1.79 16.71
C LYS A 13 -8.70 -2.16 15.75
N PHE A 14 -7.74 -1.25 15.60
CA PHE A 14 -6.55 -1.46 14.76
C PHE A 14 -5.28 -1.03 15.49
N THR A 15 -4.17 -1.66 15.12
CA THR A 15 -2.82 -1.28 15.54
C THR A 15 -2.11 -0.65 14.35
N THR A 16 -1.37 0.44 14.59
CA THR A 16 -0.52 1.04 13.56
C THR A 16 0.90 0.51 13.71
N GLU A 17 1.44 -0.04 12.64
CA GLU A 17 2.76 -0.68 12.61
C GLU A 17 3.57 -0.15 11.42
N THR A 18 4.88 -0.10 11.56
CA THR A 18 5.79 0.22 10.47
C THR A 18 6.46 -1.07 10.01
N LEU A 19 6.21 -1.46 8.76
CA LEU A 19 6.80 -2.66 8.16
C LEU A 19 7.82 -2.27 7.10
N ARG A 20 8.99 -2.90 7.14
CA ARG A 20 10.08 -2.66 6.18
C ARG A 20 10.26 -3.88 5.31
N GLY A 21 10.46 -3.67 4.01
CA GLY A 21 10.68 -4.77 3.09
C GLY A 21 10.50 -4.38 1.63
N ARG A 22 10.08 -5.37 0.84
CA ARG A 22 9.76 -5.21 -0.58
C ARG A 22 8.35 -5.70 -0.86
N VAL A 23 7.61 -4.98 -1.68
CA VAL A 23 6.27 -5.42 -2.13
C VAL A 23 6.43 -6.39 -3.29
N VAL A 24 5.80 -7.55 -3.17
CA VAL A 24 5.82 -8.64 -4.14
C VAL A 24 4.39 -9.11 -4.42
N PHE A 25 4.18 -9.81 -5.53
CA PHE A 25 2.92 -10.52 -5.75
C PHE A 25 2.81 -11.66 -4.76
N LEU A 26 1.73 -11.68 -3.98
CA LEU A 26 1.48 -12.70 -2.97
C LEU A 26 1.46 -14.11 -3.58
N PRO A 27 0.79 -14.36 -4.73
CA PRO A 27 0.79 -15.68 -5.35
C PRO A 27 2.17 -16.18 -5.76
N GLU A 28 3.01 -15.31 -6.34
CA GLU A 28 4.37 -15.68 -6.70
C GLU A 28 5.22 -16.05 -5.48
N ALA A 29 5.02 -15.31 -4.37
CA ALA A 29 5.73 -15.57 -3.12
C ALA A 29 5.25 -16.87 -2.46
N LEU A 30 3.94 -17.17 -2.50
CA LEU A 30 3.37 -18.41 -1.99
C LEU A 30 3.77 -19.63 -2.83
N GLU A 31 3.82 -19.48 -4.16
CA GLU A 31 4.29 -20.52 -5.08
C GLU A 31 5.76 -20.86 -4.80
N LYS A 32 6.63 -19.85 -4.67
CA LYS A 32 8.05 -20.04 -4.37
C LYS A 32 8.31 -20.65 -2.99
N LYS A 33 7.56 -20.25 -1.97
CA LYS A 33 7.82 -20.64 -0.58
C LYS A 33 7.12 -21.94 -0.17
N TYR A 34 5.94 -22.20 -0.72
CA TYR A 34 5.07 -23.30 -0.28
C TYR A 34 4.52 -24.16 -1.44
N GLY A 35 4.82 -23.82 -2.70
CA GLY A 35 4.30 -24.55 -3.86
C GLY A 35 2.80 -24.34 -4.13
N VAL A 36 2.18 -23.33 -3.50
CA VAL A 36 0.75 -23.06 -3.64
C VAL A 36 0.51 -22.31 -4.95
N LYS A 37 -0.26 -22.92 -5.86
CA LYS A 37 -0.62 -22.33 -7.15
C LYS A 37 -1.90 -21.51 -7.01
N SER A 38 -1.90 -20.30 -7.56
CA SER A 38 -3.10 -19.47 -7.68
C SER A 38 -3.59 -19.39 -9.12
N VAL A 39 -4.89 -19.14 -9.27
CA VAL A 39 -5.52 -18.83 -10.56
C VAL A 39 -4.95 -17.53 -11.15
N THR A 40 -5.01 -17.40 -12.47
CA THR A 40 -4.34 -16.33 -13.24
C THR A 40 -4.76 -14.93 -12.76
N GLU A 41 -6.05 -14.73 -12.49
CA GLU A 41 -6.63 -13.47 -12.04
C GLU A 41 -6.07 -13.04 -10.68
N ALA A 42 -5.82 -14.01 -9.79
CA ALA A 42 -5.26 -13.74 -8.47
C ALA A 42 -3.78 -13.36 -8.56
N LYS A 43 -3.02 -13.92 -9.52
CA LYS A 43 -1.58 -13.65 -9.72
C LYS A 43 -1.31 -12.17 -9.99
N GLU A 44 -2.24 -11.50 -10.68
CA GLU A 44 -2.09 -10.12 -11.08
C GLU A 44 -2.64 -9.13 -10.05
N ALA A 45 -3.53 -9.57 -9.15
CA ALA A 45 -4.23 -8.70 -8.23
C ALA A 45 -3.69 -8.70 -6.80
N ALA A 46 -3.20 -9.84 -6.28
CA ALA A 46 -2.87 -9.98 -4.87
C ALA A 46 -1.42 -9.59 -4.56
N LEU A 47 -1.24 -8.64 -3.64
CA LEU A 47 0.06 -8.13 -3.20
C LEU A 47 0.36 -8.48 -1.75
N ALA A 48 1.65 -8.60 -1.43
CA ALA A 48 2.15 -8.75 -0.08
C ALA A 48 3.45 -7.98 0.11
N LEU A 49 3.67 -7.47 1.32
CA LEU A 49 4.99 -7.01 1.73
C LEU A 49 5.78 -8.21 2.26
N GLN A 50 6.91 -8.50 1.63
CA GLN A 50 7.91 -9.41 2.15
C GLN A 50 8.88 -8.61 3.01
N ASP A 51 8.89 -8.88 4.32
CA ASP A 51 9.84 -8.24 5.23
C ASP A 51 11.25 -8.82 5.14
N ASP A 52 12.22 -8.18 5.79
CA ASP A 52 13.62 -8.61 5.82
C ASP A 52 13.79 -10.02 6.46
N ALA A 53 12.82 -10.50 7.24
CA ALA A 53 12.78 -11.84 7.81
C ALA A 53 12.12 -12.88 6.87
N GLY A 54 11.64 -12.45 5.69
CA GLY A 54 10.97 -13.30 4.72
C GLY A 54 9.54 -13.70 5.11
N LYS A 55 8.93 -13.01 6.08
CA LYS A 55 7.51 -13.13 6.39
C LYS A 55 6.71 -12.27 5.42
N LEU A 56 5.61 -12.85 4.94
CA LEU A 56 4.69 -12.22 3.99
C LEU A 56 3.55 -11.59 4.79
N HIS A 57 3.34 -10.29 4.57
CA HIS A 57 2.21 -9.54 5.10
C HIS A 57 1.26 -9.22 3.95
N PRO A 58 0.13 -9.93 3.82
CA PRO A 58 -0.85 -9.65 2.77
C PRO A 58 -1.32 -8.20 2.83
N LEU A 59 -1.35 -7.51 1.69
CA LEU A 59 -1.79 -6.13 1.60
C LEU A 59 -3.26 -6.08 1.17
N VAL A 60 -4.04 -5.18 1.77
CA VAL A 60 -5.39 -4.87 1.28
C VAL A 60 -5.27 -4.21 -0.09
N GLU A 61 -6.12 -4.62 -1.03
CA GLU A 61 -6.26 -3.98 -2.33
C GLU A 61 -7.07 -2.67 -2.19
N ASP A 62 -6.47 -1.68 -1.54
CA ASP A 62 -6.99 -0.31 -1.43
C ASP A 62 -6.30 0.62 -2.46
N VAL A 63 -6.57 1.92 -2.41
CA VAL A 63 -5.97 2.91 -3.31
C VAL A 63 -4.43 2.84 -3.32
N ARG A 64 -3.80 2.66 -2.14
CA ARG A 64 -2.34 2.57 -2.03
C ARG A 64 -1.83 1.19 -2.42
N GLY A 65 -2.55 0.12 -2.09
CA GLY A 65 -2.25 -1.23 -2.54
C GLY A 65 -2.22 -1.31 -4.06
N ARG A 66 -3.25 -0.76 -4.71
CA ARG A 66 -3.37 -0.67 -6.16
C ARG A 66 -2.19 0.07 -6.80
N ALA A 67 -1.64 1.10 -6.14
CA ALA A 67 -0.48 1.84 -6.62
C ALA A 67 0.73 0.93 -6.87
N PHE A 68 0.99 -0.05 -6.00
CA PHE A 68 2.07 -1.02 -6.18
C PHE A 68 1.80 -2.00 -7.33
N ARG A 69 0.54 -2.28 -7.65
CA ARG A 69 0.19 -3.10 -8.81
C ARG A 69 0.47 -2.32 -10.10
N VAL A 70 -0.06 -1.11 -10.18
CA VAL A 70 -0.02 -0.25 -11.37
C VAL A 70 1.40 0.23 -11.67
N ASP A 71 2.15 0.69 -10.66
CA ASP A 71 3.51 1.19 -10.83
C ASP A 71 4.55 0.16 -10.36
N LYS A 72 5.32 -0.38 -11.32
CA LYS A 72 6.43 -1.30 -11.06
C LYS A 72 7.58 -0.66 -10.27
N ARG A 73 7.79 0.66 -10.39
CA ARG A 73 8.88 1.38 -9.72
C ARG A 73 8.80 1.26 -8.20
N LEU A 74 7.58 1.22 -7.66
CA LEU A 74 7.33 1.05 -6.23
C LEU A 74 7.69 -0.36 -5.72
N ARG A 75 7.71 -1.37 -6.60
CA ARG A 75 8.09 -2.75 -6.26
C ARG A 75 9.60 -3.00 -6.36
N ASP A 76 10.31 -2.20 -7.15
CA ASP A 76 11.76 -2.34 -7.34
C ASP A 76 12.57 -1.72 -6.18
N ILE A 77 11.98 -0.76 -5.46
CA ILE A 77 12.60 -0.06 -4.33
C ILE A 77 12.39 -0.79 -2.99
N LYS A 78 13.28 -0.52 -2.02
CA LYS A 78 13.06 -0.95 -0.62
C LYS A 78 12.12 0.06 0.04
N VAL A 79 11.01 -0.43 0.56
CA VAL A 79 9.97 0.41 1.16
C VAL A 79 9.86 0.18 2.66
N GLU A 80 9.48 1.25 3.34
CA GLU A 80 8.94 1.25 4.69
C GLU A 80 7.46 1.66 4.57
N LEU A 81 6.55 0.73 4.86
CA LEU A 81 5.12 0.97 4.83
C LEU A 81 4.64 1.24 6.24
N LEU A 82 3.95 2.37 6.41
CA LEU A 82 3.13 2.58 7.59
C LEU A 82 1.78 1.93 7.32
N VAL A 83 1.41 0.95 8.14
CA VAL A 83 0.21 0.14 7.93
C VAL A 83 -0.69 0.11 9.15
N ARG A 84 -1.98 -0.15 8.91
CA ARG A 84 -2.94 -0.51 9.94
C ARG A 84 -3.23 -1.99 9.85
N ARG A 85 -3.12 -2.68 10.98
CA ARG A 85 -3.54 -4.07 11.16
C ARG A 85 -4.78 -4.09 12.04
N TYR A 86 -5.89 -4.57 11.51
CA TYR A 86 -7.10 -4.75 12.29
C TYR A 86 -6.96 -5.96 13.22
N GLN A 87 -7.58 -5.92 14.39
CA GLN A 87 -7.62 -7.07 15.28
C GLN A 87 -8.17 -8.30 14.53
N ASP A 88 -7.53 -9.44 14.77
CA ASP A 88 -7.87 -10.73 14.16
C ASP A 88 -7.69 -10.84 12.63
N SER A 89 -7.13 -9.83 11.97
CA SER A 89 -6.82 -9.86 10.54
C SER A 89 -5.31 -9.95 10.26
N PRO A 90 -4.87 -10.93 9.43
CA PRO A 90 -3.49 -10.99 8.97
C PRO A 90 -3.18 -9.95 7.88
N VAL A 91 -4.21 -9.37 7.28
CA VAL A 91 -4.10 -8.42 6.17
C VAL A 91 -3.83 -7.02 6.71
N VAL A 92 -2.96 -6.26 6.05
CA VAL A 92 -2.60 -4.91 6.45
C VAL A 92 -3.03 -3.87 5.43
N GLN A 93 -3.57 -2.75 5.92
CA GLN A 93 -3.98 -1.61 5.12
C GLN A 93 -2.84 -0.58 5.08
N ILE A 94 -2.47 -0.11 3.89
CA ILE A 94 -1.36 0.86 3.76
C ILE A 94 -1.91 2.26 4.04
N ILE A 95 -1.27 2.99 4.95
CA ILE A 95 -1.61 4.39 5.23
C ILE A 95 -0.51 5.37 4.82
N GLY A 96 0.75 4.91 4.76
CA GLY A 96 1.87 5.70 4.26
C GLY A 96 2.90 4.84 3.54
N VAL A 97 3.50 5.40 2.49
CA VAL A 97 4.55 4.74 1.70
C VAL A 97 5.82 5.57 1.82
N TYR A 98 6.89 4.92 2.28
CA TYR A 98 8.20 5.54 2.37
C TYR A 98 9.22 4.70 1.62
N GLU A 99 10.07 5.34 0.83
CA GLU A 99 11.25 4.73 0.26
C GLU A 99 12.41 4.86 1.23
N LEU A 100 13.11 3.75 1.45
CA LEU A 100 14.36 3.71 2.20
C LEU A 100 15.52 3.79 1.21
N ALA A 101 16.05 4.99 1.01
CA ALA A 101 17.25 5.23 0.21
C ALA A 101 18.48 5.43 1.12
N LYS A 102 19.69 5.38 0.54
CA LYS A 102 20.93 5.61 1.28
C LYS A 102 20.96 6.99 1.96
N ASP A 103 20.32 7.97 1.33
CA ASP A 103 20.34 9.39 1.76
C ASP A 103 19.20 9.76 2.74
N GLY A 104 18.40 8.76 3.14
CA GLY A 104 17.35 8.90 4.15
C GLY A 104 16.02 8.25 3.76
N ARG A 105 15.00 8.55 4.57
CA ARG A 105 13.62 8.14 4.37
C ARG A 105 12.89 9.18 3.51
N PHE A 106 12.24 8.73 2.44
CA PHE A 106 11.49 9.60 1.55
C PHE A 106 10.03 9.17 1.52
N GLU A 107 9.09 10.06 1.85
CA GLU A 107 7.68 9.83 1.61
C GLU A 107 7.41 9.87 0.11
N VAL A 108 6.69 8.85 -0.38
CA VAL A 108 6.37 8.70 -1.80
C VAL A 108 4.89 8.97 -2.01
N ASP A 109 4.61 9.96 -2.86
CA ASP A 109 3.27 10.31 -3.31
C ASP A 109 3.26 10.64 -4.81
N TYR A 110 2.07 10.70 -5.39
CA TYR A 110 1.88 11.21 -6.75
C TYR A 110 1.43 12.66 -6.65
N TRP A 111 2.01 13.55 -7.42
CA TRP A 111 1.74 14.98 -7.34
C TRP A 111 1.24 15.53 -8.66
N CYS A 112 0.19 16.34 -8.61
CA CYS A 112 -0.22 17.16 -9.74
C CYS A 112 0.39 18.55 -9.58
N SER A 113 1.24 18.96 -10.53
CA SER A 113 1.85 20.30 -10.55
C SER A 113 0.82 21.42 -10.80
N VAL A 114 -0.29 21.12 -11.47
CA VAL A 114 -1.35 22.08 -11.81
C VAL A 114 -2.25 22.37 -10.61
N CYS A 115 -2.79 21.32 -10.00
CA CYS A 115 -3.74 21.45 -8.88
C CYS A 115 -3.07 21.54 -7.51
N ALA A 116 -1.76 21.26 -7.43
CA ALA A 116 -1.01 21.19 -6.18
C ALA A 116 -1.66 20.24 -5.14
N ILE A 117 -2.16 19.09 -5.60
CA ILE A 117 -2.73 18.04 -4.74
C ILE A 117 -1.90 16.75 -4.79
N ALA A 118 -1.87 16.06 -3.67
CA ALA A 118 -1.24 14.75 -3.54
C ALA A 118 -2.26 13.63 -3.79
N MET A 119 -1.82 12.66 -4.58
CA MET A 119 -2.50 11.46 -5.00
C MET A 119 -1.70 10.25 -4.52
N TYR A 120 -2.34 9.10 -4.43
CA TYR A 120 -1.76 7.92 -3.79
C TYR A 120 -1.68 6.70 -4.70
N GLU A 121 -1.99 6.90 -5.97
CA GLU A 121 -1.88 5.92 -7.03
C GLU A 121 -1.53 6.63 -8.34
N LEU A 122 -0.89 5.90 -9.25
CA LEU A 122 -0.58 6.41 -10.58
C LEU A 122 -1.86 6.49 -11.41
N LYS A 123 -2.41 7.69 -11.54
CA LYS A 123 -3.54 8.01 -12.40
C LYS A 123 -3.54 9.49 -12.78
N GLU A 124 -4.42 9.86 -13.71
CA GLU A 124 -4.73 11.25 -14.00
C GLU A 124 -5.29 11.96 -12.76
N CYS A 125 -5.00 13.25 -12.64
CA CYS A 125 -5.47 14.08 -11.54
C CYS A 125 -7.01 14.08 -11.46
N GLU A 126 -7.59 13.85 -10.28
CA GLU A 126 -9.05 13.84 -10.10
C GLU A 126 -9.71 15.21 -10.32
N CYS A 127 -8.92 16.30 -10.28
CA CYS A 127 -9.43 17.66 -10.44
C CYS A 127 -9.26 18.18 -11.88
N CYS A 128 -8.03 18.19 -12.41
CA CYS A 128 -7.76 18.73 -13.75
C CYS A 128 -7.59 17.68 -14.84
N GLN A 129 -7.61 16.38 -14.51
CA GLN A 129 -7.32 15.28 -15.43
C GLN A 129 -5.93 15.33 -16.08
N GLY A 130 -5.03 16.17 -15.56
CA GLY A 130 -3.65 16.25 -16.01
C GLY A 130 -2.79 15.09 -15.50
N GLU A 131 -1.58 14.98 -16.04
CA GLU A 131 -0.60 13.98 -15.62
C GLU A 131 -0.17 14.19 -14.16
N THR A 132 0.10 13.07 -13.47
CA THR A 132 0.67 13.07 -12.13
C THR A 132 2.09 12.52 -12.16
N GLU A 133 2.95 13.12 -11.35
CA GLU A 133 4.36 12.75 -11.27
C GLU A 133 4.66 12.07 -9.94
N LEU A 134 5.52 11.05 -9.97
CA LEU A 134 5.99 10.42 -8.74
C LEU A 134 6.90 11.40 -8.00
N ARG A 135 6.46 11.86 -6.83
CA ARG A 135 7.18 12.78 -5.99
C ARG A 135 7.74 12.05 -4.77
N LYS A 136 9.00 12.34 -4.48
CA LYS A 136 9.73 11.84 -3.31
C LYS A 136 10.06 13.01 -2.40
N ARG A 137 9.41 13.10 -1.24
CA ARG A 137 9.70 14.14 -0.25
C ARG A 137 10.55 13.56 0.86
N LYS A 138 11.65 14.22 1.23
CA LYS A 138 12.45 13.77 2.37
C LYS A 138 11.59 13.85 3.64
N ALA A 139 11.29 12.70 4.23
CA ALA A 139 10.59 12.64 5.50
C ALA A 139 11.58 13.03 6.60
N ALA A 140 11.48 14.25 7.11
CA ALA A 140 12.16 14.63 8.34
C ALA A 140 11.59 13.78 9.46
N GLY A 141 12.41 12.86 9.98
CA GLY A 141 11.97 11.81 10.89
C GLY A 141 11.29 12.37 12.15
N LYS A 142 10.18 11.72 12.52
CA LYS A 142 9.82 11.48 13.91
C LYS A 142 9.97 9.99 14.17
#